data_AF-U9TLV4-F1
#
_entry.id   AF-U9TLV4-F1
#
_cell.length_a   1.000
_cell.length_b   1.000
_cell.length_c   1.000
_cell.angle_alpha   90.00
_cell.angle_beta   90.00
_cell.angle_gamma   90.00
#
_symmetry.space_group_name_H-M   'P 1'
#
loop_
_entity.id
_entity.type
_entity.pdbx_description
1 polymer ?
#
loop_
_entity_poly.entity_id
_entity_poly.type
_entity_poly.pdbx_seq_one_letter_code
_entity_poly.pdbx_strand_id
1 'polypeptide(L)'
;MDSFGLIKLSDASEICKKCNCICYSIQFQHNFKNWTSGNDNIDKIIQNTQLSVHEDVSKVLEVLEWIPYDKLYNITKDDEFGKVYRANWIDEYISYDENDKSWDNENQNWIRNEYNMFVNLKSLNTPNIFTLEFVNKIKFERIFYGITQDPETKNYMMVLNNICERCNKICNSIHFQRKFIDWTSGNNDIDKFIKNTQLSAHEDVSEVLEWMPHDRFHDIKYIAKDEFCEVYRANWIDGHISY
;
A
#
# COMPACT_ATOMS: atom_id res chain seq x y z
N MET A 1 -37.23 -14.69 9.46
CA MET A 1 -36.87 -13.61 8.54
C MET A 1 -36.52 -12.40 9.39
N ASP A 2 -35.24 -12.30 9.70
CA ASP A 2 -34.54 -11.10 10.13
C ASP A 2 -34.50 -10.14 8.92
N SER A 3 -34.58 -8.84 9.18
CA SER A 3 -34.83 -7.76 8.21
C SER A 3 -33.75 -7.54 7.15
N PHE A 4 -32.83 -8.48 6.97
CA PHE A 4 -31.61 -8.29 6.18
C PHE A 4 -31.35 -9.35 5.10
N GLY A 5 -32.20 -10.38 4.95
CA GLY A 5 -32.06 -11.35 3.85
C GLY A 5 -30.68 -12.06 3.82
N LEU A 6 -29.96 -12.06 4.94
CA LEU A 6 -28.74 -12.84 5.10
C LEU A 6 -29.14 -14.28 5.37
N ILE A 7 -28.69 -15.18 4.49
CA ILE A 7 -28.87 -16.62 4.66
C ILE A 7 -28.15 -17.01 5.95
N LYS A 8 -28.85 -17.73 6.85
CA LYS A 8 -28.22 -18.34 8.02
C LYS A 8 -27.01 -19.15 7.56
N LEU A 9 -25.85 -18.93 8.19
CA LEU A 9 -24.58 -19.62 7.90
C LEU A 9 -24.66 -21.15 7.86
N SER A 10 -25.71 -21.77 8.44
CA SER A 10 -25.91 -23.22 8.38
C SER A 10 -26.47 -23.75 7.05
N ASP A 11 -27.01 -22.89 6.18
CA ASP A 11 -27.72 -23.29 4.96
C ASP A 11 -27.12 -22.68 3.68
N ALA A 12 -25.98 -21.97 3.77
CA ALA A 12 -25.27 -21.49 2.60
C ALA A 12 -24.64 -22.68 1.89
N SER A 13 -25.23 -23.08 0.76
CA SER A 13 -24.61 -24.01 -0.18
C SER A 13 -23.15 -23.63 -0.41
N GLU A 14 -22.21 -24.52 -0.08
CA GLU A 14 -20.78 -24.38 -0.42
C GLU A 14 -20.57 -24.21 -1.94
N ILE A 15 -21.60 -24.58 -2.73
CA ILE A 15 -21.61 -24.44 -4.18
C ILE A 15 -22.25 -23.10 -4.57
N CYS A 16 -21.48 -22.29 -5.30
CA CYS A 16 -21.97 -21.06 -5.91
C CYS A 16 -23.01 -21.38 -6.99
N LYS A 17 -24.23 -20.86 -6.87
CA LYS A 17 -25.31 -21.09 -7.85
C LYS A 17 -24.98 -20.65 -9.28
N LYS A 18 -24.12 -19.65 -9.43
CA LYS A 18 -23.74 -19.09 -10.74
C LYS A 18 -22.69 -19.94 -11.44
N CYS A 19 -21.73 -20.47 -10.69
CA CYS A 19 -20.60 -21.24 -11.25
C CYS A 19 -20.80 -22.75 -11.14
N ASN A 20 -21.72 -23.20 -10.29
CA ASN A 20 -21.93 -24.59 -9.94
C ASN A 20 -20.66 -25.28 -9.38
N CYS A 21 -19.83 -24.54 -8.67
CA CYS A 21 -18.60 -24.99 -8.00
C CYS A 21 -18.35 -24.16 -6.72
N ILE A 22 -17.37 -24.58 -5.90
CA ILE A 22 -16.79 -23.71 -4.87
C ILE A 22 -15.91 -22.69 -5.59
N CYS A 23 -16.11 -21.40 -5.35
CA CYS A 23 -15.33 -20.33 -5.98
C CYS A 23 -15.03 -19.19 -5.00
N TYR A 24 -14.24 -18.20 -5.42
CA TYR A 24 -13.78 -17.10 -4.55
C TYR A 24 -14.94 -16.37 -3.85
N SER A 25 -16.07 -16.14 -4.52
CA SER A 25 -17.25 -15.52 -3.89
C SER A 25 -17.73 -16.28 -2.63
N ILE A 26 -17.68 -17.61 -2.64
CA ILE A 26 -18.07 -18.44 -1.49
C ILE A 26 -17.02 -18.32 -0.39
N GLN A 27 -15.73 -18.37 -0.74
CA GLN A 27 -14.64 -18.20 0.23
C GLN A 27 -14.67 -16.83 0.92
N PHE A 28 -15.03 -15.77 0.19
CA PHE A 28 -15.23 -14.46 0.80
C PHE A 28 -16.44 -14.46 1.74
N GLN A 29 -17.58 -15.05 1.34
CA GLN A 29 -18.78 -15.12 2.18
C GLN A 29 -18.52 -15.76 3.54
N HIS A 30 -17.73 -16.83 3.59
CA HIS A 30 -17.35 -17.47 4.85
C HIS A 30 -16.58 -16.53 5.79
N ASN A 31 -15.87 -15.56 5.24
CA ASN A 31 -15.03 -14.62 5.96
C ASN A 31 -15.68 -13.24 6.22
N PHE A 32 -16.92 -12.98 5.81
CA PHE A 32 -17.56 -11.65 5.95
C PHE A 32 -17.50 -11.06 7.36
N LYS A 33 -17.63 -11.90 8.39
CA LYS A 33 -17.52 -11.49 9.80
C LYS A 33 -16.14 -10.90 10.16
N ASN A 34 -15.09 -11.24 9.41
CA ASN A 34 -13.73 -10.74 9.62
C ASN A 34 -13.51 -9.40 8.90
N TRP A 35 -14.40 -9.00 7.99
CA TRP A 35 -14.28 -7.80 7.15
C TRP A 35 -15.30 -6.72 7.49
N THR A 36 -15.75 -6.66 8.75
CA THR A 36 -16.74 -5.67 9.19
C THR A 36 -16.08 -4.42 9.76
N SER A 37 -16.52 -3.27 9.27
CA SER A 37 -16.18 -1.95 9.78
C SER A 37 -17.10 -1.50 10.93
N GLY A 38 -18.19 -2.24 11.17
CA GLY A 38 -19.31 -1.79 12.01
C GLY A 38 -20.21 -0.75 11.33
N ASN A 39 -19.99 -0.44 10.05
CA ASN A 39 -20.85 0.41 9.24
C ASN A 39 -21.45 -0.39 8.07
N ASP A 40 -22.75 -0.64 8.13
CA ASP A 40 -23.49 -1.45 7.15
C ASP A 40 -23.31 -0.99 5.69
N ASN A 41 -23.17 0.32 5.45
CA ASN A 41 -23.01 0.84 4.09
C ASN A 41 -21.61 0.52 3.53
N ILE A 42 -20.57 0.67 4.35
CA ILE A 42 -19.19 0.35 3.98
C ILE A 42 -19.04 -1.16 3.79
N ASP A 43 -19.56 -1.94 4.73
CA ASP A 43 -19.52 -3.41 4.70
C ASP A 43 -20.22 -3.93 3.44
N LYS A 44 -21.37 -3.37 3.08
CA LYS A 44 -22.09 -3.74 1.86
C LYS A 44 -21.29 -3.44 0.60
N ILE A 45 -20.53 -2.35 0.55
CA ILE A 45 -19.70 -2.01 -0.62
C ILE A 45 -18.55 -2.99 -0.75
N ILE A 46 -17.86 -3.29 0.36
CA ILE A 46 -16.80 -4.30 0.43
C ILE A 46 -17.33 -5.66 -0.03
N GLN A 47 -18.43 -6.13 0.57
CA GLN A 47 -19.07 -7.40 0.22
C GLN A 47 -19.52 -7.46 -1.24
N ASN A 48 -20.06 -6.37 -1.81
CA ASN A 48 -20.44 -6.34 -3.22
C ASN A 48 -19.25 -6.60 -4.15
N THR A 49 -18.06 -6.06 -3.82
CA THR A 49 -16.86 -6.35 -4.61
C THR A 49 -16.41 -7.80 -4.46
N GLN A 50 -16.41 -8.32 -3.24
CA GLN A 50 -16.08 -9.72 -2.91
C GLN A 50 -17.00 -10.73 -3.61
N LEU A 51 -18.31 -10.45 -3.64
CA LEU A 51 -19.33 -11.30 -4.27
C LEU A 51 -19.30 -11.28 -5.80
N SER A 52 -18.64 -10.28 -6.41
CA SER A 52 -18.54 -10.17 -7.86
C SER A 52 -17.47 -11.08 -8.47
N VAL A 53 -16.57 -11.61 -7.65
CA VAL A 53 -15.40 -12.41 -8.07
C VAL A 53 -15.66 -13.90 -7.86
N HIS A 54 -15.37 -14.70 -8.88
CA HIS A 54 -15.67 -16.14 -8.89
C HIS A 54 -14.41 -16.98 -9.07
N GLU A 55 -14.02 -17.28 -10.31
CA GLU A 55 -12.87 -18.17 -10.58
C GLU A 55 -11.67 -17.40 -11.13
N ASP A 56 -11.88 -16.18 -11.60
CA ASP A 56 -10.89 -15.33 -12.22
C ASP A 56 -9.97 -14.69 -11.17
N VAL A 57 -8.74 -15.21 -11.08
CA VAL A 57 -7.70 -14.72 -10.16
C VAL A 57 -7.36 -13.25 -10.38
N SER A 58 -7.39 -12.77 -11.62
CA SER A 58 -7.02 -11.37 -11.93
C SER A 58 -7.97 -10.37 -11.26
N LYS A 59 -9.25 -10.75 -11.12
CA LYS A 59 -10.28 -9.94 -10.46
C LYS A 59 -10.19 -9.97 -8.94
N VAL A 60 -9.53 -10.97 -8.35
CA VAL A 60 -9.35 -11.05 -6.90
C VAL A 60 -8.53 -9.86 -6.40
N LEU A 61 -7.54 -9.41 -7.18
CA LEU A 61 -6.71 -8.24 -6.84
C LEU A 61 -7.47 -6.91 -6.79
N GLU A 62 -8.69 -6.88 -7.33
CA GLU A 62 -9.57 -5.70 -7.32
C GLU A 62 -10.59 -5.74 -6.18
N VAL A 63 -10.59 -6.78 -5.36
CA VAL A 63 -11.51 -6.93 -4.24
C VAL A 63 -11.12 -5.97 -3.12
N LEU A 64 -12.13 -5.38 -2.49
CA LEU A 64 -11.90 -4.53 -1.34
C LEU A 64 -11.84 -5.32 -0.04
N GLU A 65 -10.97 -4.84 0.83
CA GLU A 65 -10.75 -5.32 2.17
C GLU A 65 -11.21 -4.26 3.19
N TRP A 66 -11.84 -4.68 4.28
CA TRP A 66 -11.79 -3.87 5.50
C TRP A 66 -10.42 -4.09 6.14
N ILE A 67 -9.69 -3.01 6.36
CA ILE A 67 -8.33 -3.06 6.91
C ILE A 67 -8.40 -2.45 8.31
N PRO A 68 -8.33 -3.27 9.38
CA PRO A 68 -8.24 -2.77 10.74
C PRO A 68 -7.09 -1.78 10.87
N TYR A 69 -7.34 -0.63 11.49
CA TYR A 69 -6.37 0.47 11.52
C TYR A 69 -5.08 0.09 12.27
N ASP A 70 -5.16 -0.80 13.25
CA ASP A 70 -4.03 -1.35 13.99
C ASP A 70 -3.11 -2.26 13.15
N LYS A 71 -3.52 -2.63 11.93
CA LYS A 71 -2.66 -3.28 10.93
C LYS A 71 -1.79 -2.31 10.15
N LEU A 72 -1.98 -1.01 10.34
CA LEU A 72 -1.23 0.06 9.69
C LEU A 72 -0.27 0.71 10.69
N TYR A 73 1.01 0.83 10.32
CA TYR A 73 2.04 1.40 11.19
C TYR A 73 3.02 2.28 10.41
N ASN A 74 3.88 3.00 11.13
CA ASN A 74 4.78 4.01 10.56
C ASN A 74 4.02 5.03 9.69
N ILE A 75 2.86 5.47 10.17
CA ILE A 75 1.99 6.37 9.44
C ILE A 75 2.64 7.75 9.38
N THR A 76 3.07 8.17 8.19
CA THR A 76 3.75 9.45 7.96
C THR A 76 2.96 10.29 6.96
N LYS A 77 2.96 11.61 7.15
CA LYS A 77 2.31 12.52 6.20
C LYS A 77 3.19 12.65 4.97
N ASP A 78 2.61 12.41 3.79
CA ASP A 78 3.29 12.68 2.53
C ASP A 78 3.14 14.18 2.22
N ASP A 79 4.24 14.91 2.34
CA ASP A 79 4.31 16.37 2.23
C ASP A 79 4.12 16.87 0.79
N GLU A 80 4.31 16.01 -0.21
CA GLU A 80 4.11 16.33 -1.63
C GLU A 80 2.62 16.32 -2.02
N PHE A 81 1.81 15.43 -1.43
CA PHE A 81 0.39 15.28 -1.79
C PHE A 81 -0.60 15.94 -0.80
N GLY A 82 -0.11 16.56 0.28
CA GLY A 82 -0.84 17.46 1.17
C GLY A 82 -1.99 16.86 2.01
N LYS A 83 -2.52 15.68 1.65
CA LYS A 83 -3.62 14.95 2.31
C LYS A 83 -3.50 13.43 2.18
N VAL A 84 -2.37 12.92 1.73
CA VAL A 84 -2.08 11.49 1.64
C VAL A 84 -1.11 11.15 2.75
N TYR A 85 -1.41 10.10 3.50
CA TYR A 85 -0.47 9.52 4.45
C TYR A 85 0.10 8.25 3.85
N ARG A 86 1.29 7.87 4.29
CA ARG A 86 1.94 6.62 3.95
C ARG A 86 1.92 5.72 5.16
N ALA A 87 1.67 4.44 4.98
CA ALA A 87 1.73 3.46 6.07
C ALA A 87 2.32 2.14 5.59
N ASN A 88 2.97 1.42 6.48
CA ASN A 88 3.26 0.01 6.28
C ASN A 88 2.01 -0.80 6.68
N TRP A 89 1.74 -1.90 5.99
CA TRP A 89 0.59 -2.75 6.25
C TRP A 89 1.06 -4.16 6.63
N ILE A 90 0.68 -4.63 7.83
CA ILE A 90 1.13 -5.91 8.40
C ILE A 90 0.62 -7.11 7.60
N ASP A 91 -0.66 -7.12 7.26
CA ASP A 91 -1.26 -8.28 6.60
C ASP A 91 -0.94 -8.29 5.10
N GLU A 92 -0.62 -7.14 4.51
CA GLU A 92 -0.42 -6.96 3.07
C GLU A 92 -1.66 -7.29 2.23
N TYR A 93 -1.57 -7.16 0.90
CA TYR A 93 -2.72 -7.33 0.00
C TYR A 93 -2.91 -8.80 -0.41
N ILE A 94 -4.16 -9.18 -0.69
CA ILE A 94 -4.46 -10.48 -1.30
C ILE A 94 -3.75 -10.61 -2.65
N SER A 95 -3.04 -11.71 -2.85
CA SER A 95 -2.22 -11.98 -4.03
C SER A 95 -2.58 -13.33 -4.66
N TYR A 96 -1.68 -13.89 -5.47
CA TYR A 96 -1.78 -15.23 -6.01
C TYR A 96 -0.42 -15.94 -5.94
N ASP A 97 -0.45 -17.27 -5.88
CA ASP A 97 0.74 -18.14 -5.90
C ASP A 97 1.27 -18.41 -7.32
N GLU A 98 2.33 -19.21 -7.43
CA GLU A 98 2.93 -19.64 -8.70
C GLU A 98 1.99 -20.46 -9.61
N ASN A 99 0.84 -20.90 -9.09
CA ASN A 99 -0.17 -21.67 -9.81
C ASN A 99 -1.43 -20.83 -10.12
N ASP A 100 -1.34 -19.50 -10.05
CA ASP A 100 -2.43 -18.56 -10.30
C ASP A 100 -3.64 -18.76 -9.37
N LYS A 101 -3.40 -19.15 -8.11
CA LYS A 101 -4.44 -19.27 -7.08
C LYS A 101 -4.29 -18.20 -6.01
N SER A 102 -5.42 -17.62 -5.59
CA SER A 102 -5.46 -16.64 -4.48
C SER A 102 -5.94 -17.23 -3.14
N TRP A 103 -6.35 -18.49 -3.13
CA TRP A 103 -6.86 -19.16 -1.94
C TRP A 103 -6.06 -20.40 -1.62
N ASP A 104 -5.56 -20.46 -0.38
CA ASP A 104 -4.86 -21.61 0.17
C ASP A 104 -5.89 -22.56 0.81
N ASN A 105 -6.07 -23.72 0.21
CA ASN A 105 -7.00 -24.75 0.70
C ASN A 105 -6.49 -25.48 1.94
N GLU A 106 -5.19 -25.50 2.21
CA GLU A 106 -4.63 -26.16 3.38
C GLU A 106 -4.82 -25.27 4.62
N ASN A 107 -4.46 -23.99 4.49
CA ASN A 107 -4.58 -23.01 5.58
C ASN A 107 -5.98 -22.37 5.68
N GLN A 108 -6.85 -22.60 4.69
CA GLN A 108 -8.19 -22.00 4.60
C GLN A 108 -8.13 -20.47 4.71
N ASN A 109 -7.21 -19.86 3.97
CA ASN A 109 -6.98 -18.43 4.00
C ASN A 109 -6.57 -17.88 2.64
N TRP A 110 -6.68 -16.56 2.48
CA TRP A 110 -6.20 -15.86 1.30
C TRP A 110 -4.68 -15.82 1.26
N ILE A 111 -4.12 -16.06 0.08
CA ILE A 111 -2.68 -15.94 -0.16
C ILE A 111 -2.33 -14.44 -0.15
N ARG A 112 -1.21 -14.10 0.50
CA ARG A 112 -0.67 -12.74 0.63
C ARG A 112 0.82 -12.77 0.33
N ASN A 113 1.33 -11.81 -0.45
CA ASN A 113 2.73 -11.81 -0.90
C ASN A 113 3.53 -10.65 -0.30
N GLU A 114 4.63 -11.02 0.36
CA GLU A 114 5.56 -10.13 1.07
C GLU A 114 6.48 -9.33 0.15
N TYR A 115 5.95 -8.26 -0.43
CA TYR A 115 6.73 -7.32 -1.26
C TYR A 115 7.27 -6.12 -0.48
N ASN A 116 7.11 -6.07 0.86
CA ASN A 116 7.51 -4.93 1.70
C ASN A 116 7.02 -3.60 1.08
N MET A 117 5.74 -3.56 0.72
CA MET A 117 5.12 -2.38 0.12
C MET A 117 4.43 -1.54 1.18
N PHE A 118 4.73 -0.25 1.19
CA PHE A 118 3.88 0.72 1.87
C PHE A 118 2.61 0.99 1.04
N VAL A 119 1.55 1.41 1.72
CA VAL A 119 0.28 1.84 1.14
C VAL A 119 0.09 3.34 1.33
N ASN A 120 -0.71 3.92 0.45
CA ASN A 120 -1.13 5.31 0.54
C ASN A 120 -2.52 5.39 1.16
N LEU A 121 -2.66 6.15 2.25
CA LEU A 121 -3.91 6.43 2.92
C LEU A 121 -4.46 7.78 2.47
N LYS A 122 -5.65 7.80 1.89
CA LYS A 122 -6.33 9.03 1.47
C LYS A 122 -7.60 9.23 2.27
N SER A 123 -7.65 10.30 3.07
CA SER A 123 -8.82 10.64 3.87
C SER A 123 -10.04 10.97 3.01
N LEU A 124 -11.18 10.41 3.39
CA LEU A 124 -12.48 10.67 2.80
C LEU A 124 -13.18 11.76 3.62
N ASN A 125 -13.10 13.01 3.17
CA ASN A 125 -13.68 14.16 3.88
C ASN A 125 -15.21 14.20 3.90
N THR A 126 -15.92 13.14 3.50
CA THR A 126 -17.39 13.13 3.50
C THR A 126 -17.93 11.75 3.88
N PRO A 127 -18.75 11.64 4.94
CA PRO A 127 -19.29 10.35 5.38
C PRO A 127 -20.38 9.75 4.46
N ASN A 128 -20.80 10.46 3.40
CA ASN A 128 -22.01 10.12 2.62
C ASN A 128 -21.81 9.85 1.11
N ILE A 129 -20.58 9.75 0.60
CA ILE A 129 -20.33 9.60 -0.85
C ILE A 129 -19.61 8.27 -1.19
N PHE A 130 -19.65 7.27 -0.31
CA PHE A 130 -19.20 5.95 -0.72
C PHE A 130 -20.33 5.28 -1.50
N THR A 131 -20.47 5.63 -2.78
CA THR A 131 -21.30 4.89 -3.74
C THR A 131 -20.42 3.91 -4.51
N LEU A 132 -21.01 2.82 -4.99
CA LEU A 132 -20.29 1.87 -5.86
C LEU A 132 -19.74 2.57 -7.11
N GLU A 133 -20.44 3.59 -7.61
CA GLU A 133 -20.00 4.43 -8.73
C GLU A 133 -18.71 5.20 -8.41
N PHE A 134 -18.60 5.77 -7.21
CA PHE A 134 -17.38 6.45 -6.75
C PHE A 134 -16.20 5.48 -6.62
N VAL A 135 -16.43 4.30 -6.06
CA VAL A 135 -15.41 3.24 -5.95
C VAL A 135 -14.93 2.82 -7.34
N ASN A 136 -15.85 2.55 -8.26
CA ASN A 136 -15.50 2.15 -9.63
C ASN A 136 -14.72 3.24 -10.37
N LYS A 137 -15.04 4.52 -10.13
CA LYS A 137 -14.29 5.63 -10.68
C LYS A 137 -12.85 5.65 -10.18
N ILE A 138 -12.61 5.42 -8.89
CA ILE A 138 -11.26 5.43 -8.31
C ILE A 138 -10.44 4.21 -8.73
N LYS A 139 -11.07 3.04 -8.86
CA LYS A 139 -10.41 1.83 -9.38
C LYS A 139 -9.73 2.04 -10.73
N PHE A 140 -10.27 2.94 -11.57
CA PHE A 140 -9.68 3.27 -12.86
C PHE A 140 -8.35 4.01 -12.74
N GLU A 141 -8.15 4.76 -11.66
CA GLU A 141 -6.98 5.63 -11.46
C GLU A 141 -5.87 4.95 -10.67
N ARG A 142 -6.20 4.12 -9.66
CA ARG A 142 -5.23 3.40 -8.81
C ARG A 142 -5.81 2.08 -8.30
N ILE A 143 -4.95 1.09 -8.03
CA ILE A 143 -5.38 -0.13 -7.34
C ILE A 143 -5.74 0.25 -5.91
N PHE A 144 -6.95 -0.14 -5.53
CA PHE A 144 -7.60 0.19 -4.28
C PHE A 144 -7.77 -1.09 -3.48
N TYR A 145 -6.98 -1.26 -2.43
CA TYR A 145 -6.96 -2.49 -1.63
C TYR A 145 -8.12 -2.55 -0.65
N GLY A 146 -8.51 -1.42 -0.07
CA GLY A 146 -9.49 -1.48 1.00
C GLY A 146 -9.73 -0.17 1.73
N ILE A 147 -10.52 -0.26 2.79
CA ILE A 147 -10.95 0.89 3.60
C ILE A 147 -10.50 0.65 5.03
N THR A 148 -10.06 1.71 5.68
CA THR A 148 -9.78 1.74 7.12
C THR A 148 -10.49 2.92 7.77
N GLN A 149 -10.54 2.97 9.10
CA GLN A 149 -11.05 4.12 9.84
C GLN A 149 -10.04 4.53 10.89
N ASP A 150 -9.70 5.82 10.88
CA ASP A 150 -8.91 6.44 11.94
C ASP A 150 -9.68 6.34 13.27
N PRO A 151 -9.15 5.67 14.30
CA PRO A 151 -9.83 5.52 15.58
C PRO A 151 -9.93 6.85 16.35
N GLU A 152 -9.05 7.82 16.10
CA GLU A 152 -9.05 9.14 16.75
C GLU A 152 -10.02 10.09 16.04
N THR A 153 -9.85 10.27 14.72
CA THR A 153 -10.64 11.25 13.96
C THR A 153 -11.99 10.71 13.50
N LYS A 154 -12.18 9.38 13.55
CA LYS A 154 -13.34 8.64 13.01
C LYS A 154 -13.53 8.78 11.50
N ASN A 155 -12.56 9.35 10.80
CA ASN A 155 -12.59 9.47 9.36
C ASN A 155 -12.25 8.13 8.69
N TYR A 156 -13.02 7.79 7.67
CA TYR A 156 -12.66 6.69 6.78
C TYR A 156 -11.54 7.11 5.84
N MET A 157 -10.62 6.19 5.59
CA MET A 157 -9.51 6.37 4.68
C MET A 157 -9.48 5.24 3.67
N MET A 158 -9.18 5.59 2.43
CA MET A 158 -8.88 4.62 1.39
C MET A 158 -7.45 4.15 1.51
N VAL A 159 -7.23 2.84 1.39
CA VAL A 159 -5.91 2.22 1.31
C VAL A 159 -5.61 1.90 -0.15
N LEU A 160 -4.67 2.64 -0.71
CA LEU A 160 -4.31 2.62 -2.13
C LEU A 160 -2.91 2.04 -2.31
N ASN A 161 -2.66 1.48 -3.49
CA ASN A 161 -1.31 1.09 -3.89
C ASN A 161 -0.33 2.29 -3.93
N ASN A 162 0.95 1.97 -4.06
CA ASN A 162 2.03 2.93 -4.26
C ASN A 162 2.61 2.87 -5.69
N ILE A 163 1.79 2.50 -6.67
CA ILE A 163 2.23 2.52 -8.07
C ILE A 163 2.49 3.97 -8.48
N CYS A 164 3.60 4.20 -9.18
CA CYS A 164 3.94 5.51 -9.70
C CYS A 164 2.95 5.89 -10.82
N GLU A 165 2.22 7.00 -10.65
CA GLU A 165 1.26 7.47 -11.65
C GLU A 165 1.90 7.75 -13.01
N ARG A 166 3.12 8.31 -13.01
CA ARG A 166 3.86 8.62 -14.24
C ARG A 166 4.26 7.36 -15.01
N CYS A 167 4.70 6.32 -14.31
CA CYS A 167 5.27 5.13 -14.93
C CYS A 167 4.26 3.98 -15.08
N ASN A 168 3.12 4.05 -14.38
CA ASN A 168 2.14 2.98 -14.24
C ASN A 168 2.75 1.63 -13.78
N LYS A 169 3.84 1.70 -13.01
CA LYS A 169 4.54 0.57 -12.39
C LYS A 169 5.32 1.04 -11.17
N ILE A 170 5.88 0.09 -10.41
CA ILE A 170 6.93 0.40 -9.42
C ILE A 170 8.18 0.81 -10.21
N CYS A 171 8.79 1.93 -9.84
CA CYS A 171 9.97 2.52 -10.48
C CYS A 171 10.97 3.01 -9.43
N ASN A 172 12.12 3.52 -9.86
CA ASN A 172 13.21 3.94 -8.97
C ASN A 172 12.75 4.96 -7.92
N SER A 173 11.91 5.92 -8.31
CA SER A 173 11.32 6.91 -7.40
C SER A 173 10.53 6.25 -6.26
N ILE A 174 9.74 5.20 -6.55
CA ILE A 174 9.02 4.44 -5.53
C ILE A 174 10.00 3.63 -4.66
N HIS A 175 11.06 3.06 -5.24
CA HIS A 175 12.09 2.36 -4.47
C HIS A 175 12.81 3.28 -3.49
N PHE A 176 13.21 4.48 -3.91
CA PHE A 176 13.80 5.47 -3.01
C PHE A 176 12.83 5.90 -1.91
N GLN A 177 11.57 6.13 -2.26
CA GLN A 177 10.53 6.48 -1.29
C GLN A 177 10.41 5.44 -0.17
N ARG A 178 10.61 4.14 -0.45
CA ARG A 178 10.63 3.09 0.61
C ARG A 178 11.74 3.30 1.63
N LYS A 179 12.84 3.93 1.22
CA LYS A 179 14.04 4.18 2.04
C LYS A 179 14.02 5.49 2.81
N PHE A 180 13.02 6.35 2.60
CA PHE A 180 12.97 7.66 3.26
C PHE A 180 12.81 7.59 4.79
N ILE A 181 12.35 6.46 5.32
CA ILE A 181 12.28 6.23 6.77
C ILE A 181 13.61 5.72 7.35
N ASP A 182 14.50 5.20 6.50
CA ASP A 182 15.77 4.58 6.92
C ASP A 182 16.86 5.64 7.18
N TRP A 183 16.70 6.87 6.70
CA TRP A 183 17.71 7.92 6.85
C TRP A 183 17.14 9.33 7.02
N THR A 184 17.90 10.17 7.72
CA THR A 184 17.75 11.63 7.78
C THR A 184 19.11 12.24 8.04
N SER A 185 19.37 13.43 7.50
CA SER A 185 20.53 14.24 7.83
C SER A 185 20.39 14.99 9.17
N GLY A 186 19.20 15.00 9.74
CA GLY A 186 18.83 15.91 10.84
C GLY A 186 18.58 17.35 10.38
N ASN A 187 18.68 17.64 9.08
CA ASN A 187 18.38 18.94 8.48
C ASN A 187 17.28 18.79 7.40
N ASN A 188 16.12 19.40 7.66
CA ASN A 188 14.95 19.28 6.79
C ASN A 188 15.19 19.82 5.37
N ASP A 189 15.99 20.88 5.21
CA ASP A 189 16.24 21.48 3.89
C ASP A 189 17.16 20.57 3.05
N ILE A 190 18.17 19.97 3.68
CA ILE A 190 19.06 18.99 3.04
C ILE A 190 18.29 17.72 2.69
N ASP A 191 17.50 17.19 3.63
CA ASP A 191 16.67 16.01 3.41
C ASP A 191 15.71 16.23 2.24
N LYS A 192 15.03 17.38 2.22
CA LYS A 192 14.13 17.75 1.13
C LYS A 192 14.87 17.86 -0.20
N PHE A 193 16.04 18.47 -0.23
CA PHE A 193 16.84 18.59 -1.44
C PHE A 193 17.22 17.22 -2.01
N ILE A 194 17.73 16.32 -1.17
CA ILE A 194 18.11 14.95 -1.57
C ILE A 194 16.87 14.17 -2.01
N LYS A 195 15.78 14.17 -1.22
CA LYS A 195 14.53 13.49 -1.55
C LYS A 195 13.95 13.98 -2.88
N ASN A 196 14.02 15.26 -3.20
CA ASN A 196 13.54 15.79 -4.49
C ASN A 196 14.28 15.17 -5.69
N THR A 197 15.61 14.96 -5.59
CA THR A 197 16.37 14.29 -6.66
C THR A 197 15.95 12.83 -6.81
N GLN A 198 15.77 12.12 -5.69
CA GLN A 198 15.33 10.73 -5.65
C GLN A 198 13.88 10.55 -6.16
N LEU A 199 12.98 11.47 -5.84
CA LEU A 199 11.59 11.47 -6.31
C LEU A 199 11.50 11.67 -7.82
N SER A 200 12.41 12.42 -8.41
CA SER A 200 12.48 12.70 -9.85
C SER A 200 13.09 11.56 -10.67
N ALA A 201 13.77 10.62 -10.01
CA ALA A 201 14.48 9.51 -10.65
C ALA A 201 13.55 8.33 -10.92
N HIS A 202 12.91 8.32 -12.09
CA HIS A 202 12.00 7.24 -12.46
C HIS A 202 12.72 6.06 -13.14
N GLU A 203 13.55 6.37 -14.12
CA GLU A 203 14.25 5.37 -14.96
C GLU A 203 15.76 5.47 -14.76
N ASP A 204 16.29 6.70 -14.81
CA ASP A 204 17.70 6.99 -14.58
C ASP A 204 17.93 7.49 -13.15
N VAL A 205 19.06 7.08 -12.60
CA VAL A 205 19.54 7.33 -11.24
C VAL A 205 20.92 8.00 -11.24
N SER A 206 21.48 8.30 -12.42
CA SER A 206 22.79 8.91 -12.60
C SER A 206 22.98 10.23 -11.84
N GLU A 207 21.92 11.04 -11.76
CA GLU A 207 21.91 12.35 -11.11
C GLU A 207 21.28 12.34 -9.70
N VAL A 208 21.05 11.16 -9.12
CA VAL A 208 20.43 11.03 -7.80
C VAL A 208 21.42 11.33 -6.70
N LEU A 209 21.01 12.16 -5.74
CA LEU A 209 21.76 12.37 -4.52
C LEU A 209 21.39 11.31 -3.48
N GLU A 210 22.38 10.92 -2.69
CA GLU A 210 22.22 10.01 -1.56
C GLU A 210 22.75 10.68 -0.29
N TRP A 211 22.01 10.53 0.81
CA TRP A 211 22.51 10.96 2.11
C TRP A 211 23.51 9.97 2.65
N MET A 212 24.71 10.46 2.99
CA MET A 212 25.81 9.65 3.49
C MET A 212 26.15 10.00 4.95
N PRO A 213 25.85 9.11 5.90
CA PRO A 213 26.27 9.29 7.28
C PRO A 213 27.79 9.40 7.39
N HIS A 214 28.28 10.36 8.20
CA HIS A 214 29.71 10.67 8.29
C HIS A 214 30.56 9.47 8.75
N ASP A 215 30.00 8.59 9.58
CA ASP A 215 30.64 7.37 10.07
C ASP A 215 30.85 6.29 8.99
N ARG A 216 30.31 6.48 7.78
CA ARG A 216 30.60 5.66 6.60
C ARG A 216 31.92 6.03 5.90
N PHE A 217 32.61 7.06 6.37
CA PHE A 217 33.89 7.51 5.83
C PHE A 217 35.06 7.22 6.78
N HIS A 218 36.19 6.80 6.22
CA HIS A 218 37.46 6.65 6.94
C HIS A 218 38.64 7.23 6.17
N ASP A 219 39.80 7.31 6.83
CA ASP A 219 41.02 7.94 6.29
C ASP A 219 40.82 9.36 5.75
N ILE A 220 39.95 10.13 6.42
CA ILE A 220 39.59 11.50 6.03
C ILE A 220 40.83 12.39 6.14
N LYS A 221 41.23 13.01 5.02
CA LYS A 221 42.41 13.88 4.92
C LYS A 221 42.03 15.20 4.26
N TYR A 222 42.39 16.30 4.91
CA TYR A 222 42.26 17.65 4.36
C TYR A 222 43.10 17.81 3.08
N ILE A 223 42.55 18.50 2.09
CA ILE A 223 43.20 18.83 0.81
C ILE A 223 43.47 20.33 0.73
N ALA A 224 42.42 21.15 0.79
CA ALA A 224 42.49 22.58 0.56
C ALA A 224 41.25 23.29 1.12
N LYS A 225 41.30 24.61 1.17
CA LYS A 225 40.20 25.49 1.55
C LYS A 225 40.11 26.63 0.55
N ASP A 226 38.90 26.96 0.13
CA ASP A 226 38.61 28.17 -0.64
C ASP A 226 37.61 29.07 0.12
N GLU A 227 37.05 30.07 -0.57
CA GLU A 227 36.12 31.04 0.01
C GLU A 227 34.79 30.41 0.46
N PHE A 228 34.38 29.30 -0.15
CA PHE A 228 33.06 28.69 0.03
C PHE A 228 33.11 27.36 0.77
N CYS A 229 34.23 26.64 0.74
CA CYS A 229 34.30 25.27 1.25
C CYS A 229 35.71 24.84 1.68
N GLU A 230 35.73 23.76 2.46
CA GLU A 230 36.92 22.98 2.76
C GLU A 230 36.81 21.63 2.03
N VAL A 231 37.88 21.25 1.34
CA VAL A 231 37.94 20.03 0.52
C VAL A 231 38.69 18.96 1.30
N TYR A 232 38.05 17.79 1.43
CA TYR A 232 38.60 16.60 2.07
C TYR A 232 38.53 15.42 1.09
N ARG A 233 39.48 14.49 1.19
CA ARG A 233 39.36 13.15 0.61
C ARG A 233 39.10 12.14 1.70
N ALA A 234 38.33 11.11 1.39
CA ALA A 234 38.04 10.00 2.30
C ALA A 234 37.85 8.71 1.51
N ASN A 235 37.97 7.59 2.19
CA ASN A 235 37.53 6.29 1.70
C ASN A 235 36.09 6.06 2.18
N TRP A 236 35.21 5.62 1.28
CA TRP A 236 33.83 5.27 1.59
C TRP A 236 33.70 3.76 1.71
N ILE A 237 33.15 3.28 2.83
CA ILE A 237 33.10 1.85 3.15
C ILE A 237 32.17 1.07 2.19
N ASP A 238 31.02 1.63 1.81
CA ASP A 238 30.02 0.91 0.99
C ASP A 238 30.27 1.05 -0.51
N GLY A 239 31.04 2.06 -0.91
CA GLY A 239 31.12 2.49 -2.31
C GLY A 239 29.81 3.14 -2.79
N HIS A 240 29.83 3.69 -3.99
CA HIS A 240 28.63 4.31 -4.59
C HIS A 240 27.59 3.25 -4.92
N ILE A 241 26.31 3.64 -4.89
CA ILE A 241 25.24 2.77 -5.40
C ILE A 241 25.57 2.45 -6.86
N SER A 242 25.95 1.20 -7.10
CA SER A 242 26.09 0.63 -8.43
C SER A 242 24.82 -0.14 -8.75
N TYR A 243 24.20 0.15 -9.90
CA TYR A 243 23.02 -0.53 -10.40
C TYR A 243 23.41 -1.52 -11.50
#